data_AF-A0A0B1TP18-F1
#
_entry.id   AF-A0A0B1TP18-F1
#
_cell.length_a   1.000
_cell.length_b   1.000
_cell.length_c   1.000
_cell.angle_alpha   90.00
_cell.angle_beta   90.00
_cell.angle_gamma   90.00
#
_symmetry.space_group_name_H-M   'P 1'
#
loop_
_entity.id
_entity.type
_entity.pdbx_description
1 polymer ?
#
loop_
_entity_poly.entity_id
_entity_poly.type
_entity_poly.pdbx_seq_one_letter_code
_entity_poly.pdbx_strand_id
1 'polypeptide(L)'
;LWQCRWIVRVSSHYLRTRYTLHTLNIIGRTLLTCTEHYLLGYTPEGDLILWGKKSGDVVCRIAQHHVKFDSALATRNLIALNNKLVAMTYESSLTFWDLEHKALIRQVELGCIIDRLFYLNEETVLCQCSNTVYRINSPTFHID
;
A
#
# COMPACT_ATOMS: atom_id res chain seq x y z
N LEU A 1 -14.68 -4.13 -22.95
CA LEU A 1 -13.28 -3.69 -22.77
C LEU A 1 -13.28 -2.48 -21.83
N TRP A 2 -13.12 -2.69 -20.53
CA TRP A 2 -13.17 -1.61 -19.54
C TRP A 2 -11.75 -1.06 -19.30
N GLN A 3 -11.50 0.19 -19.68
CA GLN A 3 -10.26 0.89 -19.35
C GLN A 3 -10.46 1.69 -18.05
N CYS A 4 -9.78 1.30 -16.97
CA CYS A 4 -9.73 2.12 -15.77
C CYS A 4 -8.69 3.23 -15.97
N ARG A 5 -9.13 4.49 -15.89
CA ARG A 5 -8.32 5.67 -16.22
C ARG A 5 -8.19 6.55 -14.99
N TRP A 6 -7.11 6.37 -14.24
CA TRP A 6 -6.84 7.19 -13.05
C TRP A 6 -6.11 8.48 -13.46
N ILE A 7 -6.54 9.61 -12.89
CA ILE A 7 -5.83 10.90 -12.98
C ILE A 7 -5.26 11.16 -11.59
N VAL A 8 -3.95 10.96 -11.42
CA VAL A 8 -3.26 11.30 -10.17
C VAL A 8 -2.78 12.75 -10.30
N ARG A 9 -3.26 13.63 -9.42
CA ARG A 9 -2.81 15.03 -9.38
C ARG A 9 -1.41 15.08 -8.79
N VAL A 10 -0.41 15.35 -9.62
CA VAL A 10 0.98 15.57 -9.17
C VAL A 10 1.33 17.04 -9.42
N SER A 11 1.35 17.84 -8.35
CA SER A 11 1.64 19.29 -8.35
C SER A 11 0.63 20.17 -9.13
N SER A 12 0.87 21.48 -9.17
CA SER A 12 -0.02 22.54 -9.72
C SER A 12 -0.32 22.43 -11.22
N HIS A 13 0.19 21.41 -11.90
CA HIS A 13 0.01 21.16 -13.34
C HIS A 13 -0.70 19.81 -13.56
N TYR A 14 -1.73 19.80 -14.39
CA TYR A 14 -2.49 18.59 -14.72
C TYR A 14 -1.66 17.66 -15.63
N LEU A 15 -0.79 16.83 -15.04
CA LEU A 15 -0.17 15.73 -15.78
C LEU A 15 -1.13 14.53 -15.79
N ARG A 16 -1.69 14.24 -16.97
CA ARG A 16 -2.53 13.06 -17.20
C ARG A 16 -1.66 11.84 -17.48
N THR A 17 -1.00 11.31 -16.45
CA THR A 17 -0.24 10.06 -16.57
C THR A 17 -1.22 8.88 -16.60
N ARG A 18 -1.18 8.06 -17.67
CA ARG A 18 -2.00 6.84 -17.78
C ARG A 18 -1.26 5.70 -17.07
N TYR A 19 -1.88 5.09 -16.07
CA TYR A 19 -1.39 3.88 -15.44
C TYR A 19 -2.12 2.67 -16.03
N THR A 20 -1.39 1.80 -16.72
CA THR A 20 -1.97 0.66 -17.45
C THR A 20 -2.09 -0.55 -16.52
N LEU A 21 -3.31 -0.87 -16.09
CA LEU A 21 -3.63 -2.07 -15.29
C LEU A 21 -3.86 -3.32 -16.17
N HIS A 22 -4.02 -3.15 -17.48
CA HIS A 22 -4.44 -4.22 -18.41
C HIS A 22 -3.46 -5.40 -18.47
N THR A 23 -2.17 -5.17 -18.21
CA THR A 23 -1.15 -6.22 -18.19
C THR A 23 -1.15 -7.08 -16.93
N LEU A 24 -1.94 -6.74 -15.91
CA LEU A 24 -1.85 -7.37 -14.59
C LEU A 24 -3.05 -8.26 -14.22
N ASN A 25 -4.11 -8.29 -15.04
CA ASN A 25 -5.32 -9.10 -14.84
C ASN A 25 -5.89 -9.03 -13.40
N ILE A 26 -5.94 -7.84 -12.82
CA ILE A 26 -6.42 -7.59 -11.45
C ILE A 26 -7.94 -7.55 -11.44
N ILE A 27 -8.58 -8.30 -10.53
CA ILE A 27 -10.03 -8.36 -10.41
C ILE A 27 -10.45 -7.81 -9.04
N GLY A 28 -11.16 -6.67 -9.04
CA GLY A 28 -11.72 -6.07 -7.82
C GLY A 28 -11.12 -4.71 -7.47
N ARG A 29 -11.34 -4.26 -6.22
CA ARG A 29 -10.95 -2.92 -5.76
C ARG A 29 -9.47 -2.89 -5.37
N THR A 30 -8.67 -2.14 -6.13
CA THR A 30 -7.29 -1.80 -5.75
C THR A 30 -7.28 -0.57 -4.85
N LEU A 31 -6.59 -0.65 -3.71
CA LEU A 31 -6.36 0.50 -2.83
C LEU A 31 -5.16 1.28 -3.35
N LEU A 32 -5.24 2.62 -3.31
CA LEU A 32 -4.20 3.49 -3.85
C LEU A 32 -3.68 4.45 -2.78
N THR A 33 -2.38 4.65 -2.78
CA THR A 33 -1.70 5.75 -2.08
C THR A 33 -0.52 6.20 -2.92
N CYS A 34 0.23 7.20 -2.47
CA CYS A 34 1.36 7.67 -3.25
C CYS A 34 2.45 8.30 -2.40
N THR A 35 3.70 8.15 -2.85
CA THR A 35 4.87 8.90 -2.38
C THR A 35 5.21 10.00 -3.37
N GLU A 36 6.26 10.77 -3.14
CA GLU A 36 6.77 11.71 -4.14
C GLU A 36 7.07 11.07 -5.51
N HIS A 37 7.59 9.84 -5.52
CA HIS A 37 8.07 9.19 -6.75
C HIS A 37 7.15 8.11 -7.29
N TYR A 38 6.31 7.49 -6.45
CA TYR A 38 5.51 6.34 -6.83
C TYR A 38 4.00 6.56 -6.59
N LEU A 39 3.20 6.06 -7.53
CA LEU A 39 1.84 5.64 -7.24
C LEU A 39 1.93 4.20 -6.74
N LEU A 40 1.29 3.91 -5.62
CA LEU A 40 1.28 2.59 -5.00
C LEU A 40 -0.12 2.00 -5.09
N GLY A 41 -0.20 0.71 -5.42
CA GLY A 41 -1.46 -0.02 -5.48
C GLY A 41 -1.37 -1.30 -4.69
N TYR A 42 -2.40 -1.56 -3.90
CA TYR A 42 -2.54 -2.82 -3.17
C TYR A 42 -3.77 -3.56 -3.69
N THR A 43 -3.53 -4.70 -4.32
CA THR A 43 -4.56 -5.42 -5.07
C THR A 43 -5.35 -6.39 -4.17
N PRO A 44 -6.55 -6.81 -4.60
CA PRO A 44 -7.32 -7.84 -3.90
C PRO A 44 -6.58 -9.16 -3.72
N GLU A 45 -5.69 -9.50 -4.66
CA GLU A 45 -4.86 -10.71 -4.62
C GLU A 45 -3.70 -10.60 -3.61
N GLY A 46 -3.47 -9.41 -3.05
CA GLY A 46 -2.43 -9.17 -2.05
C GLY A 46 -1.16 -8.53 -2.60
N ASP A 47 -1.13 -8.18 -3.89
CA ASP A 47 0.08 -7.64 -4.50
C ASP A 47 0.25 -6.16 -4.22
N LEU A 48 1.49 -5.75 -3.96
CA LEU A 48 1.90 -4.35 -3.94
C LEU A 48 2.53 -3.99 -5.29
N ILE A 49 1.93 -3.03 -6.00
CA ILE A 49 2.41 -2.55 -7.29
C ILE A 49 2.91 -1.12 -7.15
N LEU A 50 4.10 -0.88 -7.68
CA LEU A 50 4.75 0.42 -7.73
C LEU A 50 4.74 0.90 -9.17
N TRP A 51 4.07 2.02 -9.43
CA TRP A 51 4.19 2.74 -10.70
C TRP A 51 5.03 3.99 -10.51
N GLY A 52 5.95 4.25 -11.44
CA GLY A 52 6.70 5.50 -11.46
C GLY A 52 5.74 6.65 -11.78
N LYS A 53 5.65 7.67 -10.93
CA LYS A 53 4.73 8.81 -11.16
C LYS A 53 5.05 9.59 -12.42
N LYS A 54 6.34 9.73 -12.72
CA LYS A 54 6.83 10.49 -13.89
C LYS A 54 6.65 9.70 -15.18
N SER A 55 6.98 8.41 -15.20
CA SER A 55 6.90 7.57 -16.41
C SER A 55 5.51 6.99 -16.66
N GLY A 56 4.76 6.67 -15.59
CA GLY A 56 3.51 5.91 -15.66
C GLY A 56 3.71 4.40 -15.73
N ASP A 57 4.96 3.94 -15.90
CA ASP A 57 5.29 2.53 -16.05
C ASP A 57 5.28 1.80 -14.71
N VAL A 58 5.02 0.49 -14.76
CA VAL A 58 5.21 -0.42 -13.62
C VAL A 58 6.72 -0.54 -13.34
N VAL A 59 7.14 -0.08 -12.17
CA VAL A 59 8.54 -0.18 -11.71
C VAL A 59 8.77 -1.50 -10.99
N CYS A 60 7.79 -1.97 -10.22
CA CYS A 60 7.88 -3.22 -9.48
C CYS A 60 6.48 -3.76 -9.17
N ARG A 61 6.37 -5.09 -9.11
CA ARG A 61 5.23 -5.80 -8.52
C ARG A 61 5.81 -6.77 -7.49
N ILE A 62 5.44 -6.56 -6.24
CA ILE A 62 5.82 -7.42 -5.12
C ILE A 62 4.62 -8.34 -4.87
N ALA A 63 4.74 -9.59 -5.32
CA ALA A 63 3.73 -10.61 -5.07
C ALA A 63 3.84 -11.06 -3.62
N GLN A 64 2.81 -10.79 -2.82
CA GLN A 64 2.74 -11.28 -1.46
C GLN A 64 1.98 -12.59 -1.51
N HIS A 65 2.67 -13.70 -1.28
CA HIS A 65 2.05 -15.02 -1.16
C HIS A 65 1.24 -15.10 0.16
N HIS A 66 0.22 -14.26 0.30
CA HIS A 66 -0.80 -14.47 1.30
C HIS A 66 -1.50 -15.77 0.95
N VAL A 67 -1.49 -16.71 1.90
CA VAL A 67 -2.11 -18.02 1.75
C VAL A 67 -3.51 -17.83 1.18
N LYS A 68 -3.82 -18.52 0.07
CA LYS A 68 -5.12 -18.51 -0.60
C LYS A 68 -6.25 -18.59 0.43
N PHE A 69 -6.86 -17.46 0.76
CA PHE A 69 -8.15 -17.44 1.41
C PHE A 69 -9.05 -16.38 0.79
N ASP A 70 -10.14 -16.94 0.28
CA ASP A 70 -11.19 -16.40 -0.55
C ASP A 70 -12.16 -15.63 0.34
N SER A 71 -11.78 -14.42 0.71
CA SER A 71 -12.66 -13.52 1.41
C SER A 71 -12.66 -12.19 0.68
N ALA A 72 -13.67 -12.00 -0.18
CA ALA A 72 -14.04 -10.69 -0.69
C ALA A 72 -14.31 -9.65 0.43
N LEU A 73 -14.32 -10.10 1.69
CA LEU A 73 -14.58 -9.32 2.90
C LEU A 73 -13.30 -9.00 3.69
N ALA A 74 -12.13 -9.51 3.29
CA ALA A 74 -10.88 -9.28 4.02
C ALA A 74 -10.55 -7.78 4.08
N THR A 75 -10.32 -7.26 5.29
CA THR A 75 -9.97 -5.86 5.48
C THR A 75 -8.54 -5.63 5.04
N ARG A 76 -8.38 -4.75 4.06
CA ARG A 76 -7.09 -4.34 3.51
C ARG A 76 -6.98 -2.82 3.62
N ASN A 77 -5.80 -2.35 4.00
CA ASN A 77 -5.49 -0.93 4.06
C ASN A 77 -4.07 -0.68 3.57
N LEU A 78 -3.81 0.55 3.09
CA LEU A 78 -2.55 0.94 2.47
C LEU A 78 -2.24 2.41 2.80
N ILE A 79 -1.06 2.68 3.37
CA ILE A 79 -0.60 4.04 3.69
C ILE A 79 0.88 4.19 3.37
N ALA A 80 1.24 5.23 2.62
CA ALA A 80 2.63 5.65 2.45
C ALA A 80 3.09 6.45 3.68
N LEU A 81 4.31 6.19 4.13
CA LEU A 81 4.98 6.86 5.24
C LEU A 81 6.31 7.42 4.74
N ASN A 82 6.73 8.57 5.28
CA ASN A 82 8.02 9.25 5.05
C ASN A 82 8.59 9.23 3.61
N ASN A 83 7.74 9.11 2.59
CA ASN A 83 8.10 8.84 1.18
C ASN A 83 8.93 7.57 0.90
N LYS A 84 9.37 6.82 1.93
CA LYS A 84 10.26 5.66 1.77
C LYS A 84 9.58 4.35 2.15
N LEU A 85 8.58 4.40 3.01
CA LEU A 85 7.91 3.22 3.52
C LEU A 85 6.46 3.14 3.04
N VAL A 86 5.94 1.91 3.04
CA VAL A 86 4.51 1.68 2.94
C VAL A 86 4.06 0.71 4.02
N ALA A 87 3.00 1.11 4.73
CA ALA A 87 2.30 0.30 5.70
C ALA A 87 1.09 -0.34 5.03
N MET A 88 0.96 -1.66 5.19
CA MET A 88 -0.10 -2.46 4.59
C MET A 88 -0.75 -3.33 5.64
N THR A 89 -2.08 -3.45 5.60
CA THR A 89 -2.80 -4.39 6.47
C THR A 89 -3.43 -5.53 5.67
N TYR A 90 -3.46 -6.69 6.30
CA TYR A 90 -4.30 -7.81 5.87
C TYR A 90 -4.78 -8.52 7.12
N GLU A 91 -6.10 -8.53 7.34
CA GLU A 91 -6.70 -9.09 8.55
C GLU A 91 -6.05 -8.49 9.81
N SER A 92 -5.40 -9.30 10.65
CA SER A 92 -4.73 -8.89 11.89
C SER A 92 -3.27 -8.44 11.74
N SER A 93 -2.74 -8.51 10.53
CA SER A 93 -1.35 -8.27 10.24
C SER A 93 -1.12 -6.86 9.70
N LEU A 94 -0.14 -6.16 10.27
CA LEU A 94 0.41 -4.92 9.75
C LEU A 94 1.84 -5.17 9.26
N THR A 95 2.10 -4.90 7.99
CA THR A 95 3.44 -5.00 7.39
C THR A 95 3.96 -3.63 6.99
N PHE A 96 5.26 -3.42 7.20
CA PHE A 96 6.01 -2.26 6.74
C PHE A 96 6.99 -2.71 5.67
N TRP A 97 6.97 -2.03 4.54
CA TRP A 97 7.81 -2.31 3.38
C TRP A 97 8.69 -1.12 3.07
N ASP A 98 9.96 -1.39 2.79
CA ASP A 98 10.89 -0.42 2.24
C ASP A 98 10.74 -0.37 0.72
N LEU A 99 10.46 0.82 0.18
CA LEU A 99 10.20 1.01 -1.24
C LEU A 99 11.49 1.09 -2.08
N GLU A 100 12.62 1.44 -1.47
CA GLU A 100 13.92 1.54 -2.14
C GLU A 100 14.50 0.14 -2.38
N HIS A 101 14.56 -0.65 -1.30
CA HIS A 101 15.06 -2.02 -1.27
C HIS A 101 14.01 -3.06 -1.67
N LYS A 102 12.74 -2.65 -1.82
CA LYS A 102 11.60 -3.50 -2.22
C LYS A 102 11.43 -4.71 -1.30
N ALA A 103 11.62 -4.49 0.00
CA ALA A 103 11.71 -5.54 0.99
C ALA A 103 10.73 -5.33 2.14
N LEU A 104 10.21 -6.43 2.68
CA LEU A 104 9.49 -6.43 3.95
C LEU A 104 10.50 -6.17 5.07
N ILE A 105 10.29 -5.11 5.85
CA ILE A 105 11.21 -4.75 6.93
C ILE A 105 10.66 -5.09 8.31
N ARG A 106 9.33 -5.12 8.46
CA ARG A 106 8.68 -5.50 9.72
C ARG A 106 7.26 -6.00 9.49
N GLN A 107 6.87 -6.98 10.28
CA GLN A 107 5.50 -7.44 10.44
C GLN A 107 5.10 -7.34 11.91
N VAL A 108 3.87 -6.92 12.17
CA VAL A 108 3.27 -6.81 13.50
C VAL A 108 1.92 -7.51 13.46
N GLU A 109 1.77 -8.54 14.29
CA GLU A 109 0.49 -9.21 14.50
C GLU A 109 -0.20 -8.61 15.72
N LEU A 110 -1.40 -8.06 15.53
CA LEU A 110 -2.18 -7.48 16.62
C LEU A 110 -3.13 -8.47 17.30
N GLY A 111 -3.32 -9.66 16.70
CA GLY A 111 -4.26 -10.68 17.21
C GLY A 111 -5.74 -10.29 17.08
N CYS A 112 -6.04 -9.14 16.47
CA CYS A 112 -7.37 -8.65 16.15
C CYS A 112 -7.41 -8.19 14.69
N ILE A 113 -8.55 -8.34 14.02
CA ILE A 113 -8.74 -7.84 12.66
C ILE A 113 -8.59 -6.32 12.67
N ILE A 114 -7.71 -5.82 11.80
CA ILE A 114 -7.49 -4.40 11.59
C ILE A 114 -8.52 -3.92 10.57
N ASP A 115 -9.55 -3.23 11.05
CA ASP A 115 -10.61 -2.70 10.21
C ASP A 115 -10.11 -1.53 9.36
N ARG A 116 -9.32 -0.65 9.98
CA ARG A 116 -8.83 0.59 9.36
C ARG A 116 -7.42 0.89 9.77
N LEU A 117 -6.67 1.45 8.81
CA LEU A 117 -5.36 2.05 9.04
C LEU A 117 -5.47 3.55 8.82
N PHE A 118 -4.91 4.33 9.74
CA PHE A 118 -4.86 5.79 9.63
C PHE A 118 -3.42 6.28 9.70
N TYR A 119 -3.14 7.31 8.90
CA TYR A 119 -1.88 8.04 8.96
C TYR A 119 -1.94 8.99 10.15
N LEU A 120 -0.95 8.92 11.03
CA LEU A 120 -0.81 9.89 12.13
C LEU A 120 0.26 10.93 11.81
N ASN A 121 1.44 10.46 11.43
CA ASN A 121 2.59 11.28 11.04
C ASN A 121 3.55 10.44 10.19
N GLU A 122 4.69 11.01 9.82
CA GLU A 122 5.64 10.41 8.87
C GLU A 122 6.17 9.04 9.31
N GLU A 123 6.13 8.72 10.61
CA GLU A 123 6.70 7.51 11.19
C GLU A 123 5.67 6.71 12.00
N THR A 124 4.40 7.08 11.98
CA THR A 124 3.38 6.47 12.85
C THR A 124 2.06 6.25 12.12
N VAL A 125 1.50 5.07 12.34
CA VAL A 125 0.13 4.72 11.93
C VAL A 125 -0.73 4.37 13.14
N LEU A 126 -2.03 4.55 12.98
CA LEU A 126 -3.03 4.03 13.91
C LEU A 126 -3.75 2.85 13.26
N CYS A 127 -3.79 1.71 13.95
CA CYS A 127 -4.57 0.54 13.58
C CYS A 127 -5.84 0.51 14.43
N GLN A 128 -7.00 0.64 13.80
CA GLN A 128 -8.27 0.42 14.47
C GLN A 128 -8.66 -1.05 14.36
N CYS A 129 -8.82 -1.70 15.50
CA CYS A 129 -9.48 -3.00 15.65
C CYS A 129 -10.79 -2.79 16.42
N SER A 130 -11.94 -2.81 15.76
CA SER A 130 -13.26 -2.58 16.36
C SER A 130 -13.29 -1.29 17.22
N ASN A 131 -13.39 -1.42 18.54
CA ASN A 131 -13.42 -0.33 19.52
C ASN A 131 -12.04 0.04 20.10
N THR A 132 -10.97 -0.60 19.65
CA THR A 132 -9.60 -0.40 20.15
C THR A 132 -8.73 0.22 19.06
N VAL A 133 -7.87 1.18 19.42
CA VAL A 133 -6.92 1.81 18.51
C VAL A 133 -5.50 1.59 19.03
N TYR A 134 -4.65 1.00 18.19
CA TYR A 134 -3.23 0.80 18.45
C TYR A 134 -2.41 1.85 17.71
N ARG A 135 -1.47 2.47 18.41
CA ARG A 135 -0.46 3.33 17.78
C ARG A 135 0.79 2.52 17.50
N ILE A 136 1.19 2.42 16.23
CA ILE A 136 2.36 1.65 15.82
C ILE A 136 3.35 2.58 15.11
N ASN A 137 4.58 2.64 15.64
CA ASN A 137 5.67 3.36 14.99
C ASN A 137 6.29 2.47 13.91
N SER A 138 6.60 3.04 12.75
CA SER A 138 7.40 2.40 11.72
C SER A 138 8.80 2.08 12.23
N PRO A 139 9.48 1.08 11.66
CA PRO A 139 10.89 0.82 11.99
C PRO A 139 11.74 2.07 11.69
N THR A 140 12.55 2.48 12.66
CA THR A 140 13.61 3.49 12.43
C THR A 140 14.90 2.76 12.11
N PHE A 141 15.55 3.14 11.02
CA PHE A 141 16.91 2.70 10.71
C PHE A 141 17.86 3.77 11.27
N HIS A 142 18.46 3.50 12.43
CA HIS A 142 19.68 4.19 12.80
C HIS A 142 20.84 3.48 12.11
N ILE A 143 21.48 4.19 11.17
CA ILE A 143 22.82 3.83 10.73
C ILE A 143 23.73 4.47 11.79
N ASP A 144 24.26 3.64 12.68
CA ASP A 144 25.39 4.00 13.55
C ASP A 144 26.70 3.96 12.74
#